data_AF-A0A8T5KIR7-F1
#
_entry.id   AF-A0A8T5KIR7-F1
#
_cell.length_a   1.000
_cell.length_b   1.000
_cell.length_c   1.000
_cell.angle_alpha   90.00
_cell.angle_beta   90.00
_cell.angle_gamma   90.00
#
_symmetry.space_group_name_H-M   'P 1'
#
loop_
_entity.id
_entity.type
_entity.pdbx_description
1 polymer ?
#
loop_
_entity_poly.entity_id
_entity_poly.type
_entity_poly.pdbx_seq_one_letter_code
_entity_poly.pdbx_strand_id
1 'polypeptide(L)'
;MGKTRSSALIQIMQIEDEIKRVINGKEYINIRQYVQVLKDLSGNAILQVENPDDMGKMVRLRKNSEEAKKYLVKYEAMLNEFDVQLLNLRKRKQDLNSELFGKRN
;
A
#
# COMPACT_ATOMS: atom_id res chain seq x y z
N MET A 1 -24.95 -4.91 -26.65
CA MET A 1 -24.76 -5.08 -25.19
C MET A 1 -23.62 -6.05 -24.79
N GLY A 2 -23.16 -7.00 -25.63
CA GLY A 2 -22.10 -7.95 -25.26
C GLY A 2 -20.66 -7.40 -25.20
N LYS A 3 -20.29 -6.42 -26.05
CA LYS A 3 -18.94 -5.84 -26.10
C LYS A 3 -18.57 -5.04 -24.84
N THR A 4 -19.51 -4.31 -24.27
CA THR A 4 -19.34 -3.51 -23.04
C THR A 4 -19.20 -4.38 -21.80
N ARG A 5 -19.98 -5.47 -21.72
CA ARG A 5 -19.90 -6.42 -20.60
C ARG A 5 -18.58 -7.18 -20.55
N SER A 6 -18.08 -7.65 -21.70
CA SER A 6 -16.78 -8.31 -21.80
C SER A 6 -15.63 -7.35 -21.45
N SER A 7 -15.70 -6.09 -21.88
CA SER A 7 -14.70 -5.06 -21.52
C SER A 7 -14.65 -4.78 -20.01
N ALA A 8 -15.80 -4.67 -19.34
CA ALA A 8 -15.84 -4.43 -17.89
C ALA A 8 -15.30 -5.62 -17.07
N LEU A 9 -15.55 -6.86 -17.50
CA LEU A 9 -14.97 -8.05 -16.86
C LEU A 9 -13.44 -8.08 -16.99
N ILE A 10 -12.90 -7.73 -18.16
CA ILE A 10 -11.45 -7.60 -18.37
C ILE A 10 -10.86 -6.54 -17.43
N GLN A 11 -11.51 -5.38 -17.30
CA GLN A 11 -11.07 -4.33 -16.38
C GLN A 11 -11.09 -4.79 -14.92
N ILE A 12 -12.11 -5.55 -14.49
CA ILE A 12 -12.16 -6.12 -13.13
C ILE A 12 -10.96 -7.03 -12.90
N MET A 13 -10.64 -7.93 -13.84
CA MET A 13 -9.48 -8.82 -13.72
C MET A 13 -8.16 -8.04 -13.65
N GLN A 14 -8.00 -7.01 -14.49
CA GLN A 14 -6.81 -6.16 -14.47
C GLN A 14 -6.64 -5.44 -13.13
N ILE A 15 -7.72 -4.89 -12.57
CA ILE A 15 -7.71 -4.24 -11.26
C ILE A 15 -7.37 -5.25 -10.15
N GLU A 16 -7.90 -6.47 -10.19
CA GLU A 16 -7.54 -7.51 -9.23
C GLU A 16 -6.05 -7.86 -9.28
N ASP A 17 -5.48 -7.98 -10.47
CA ASP A 17 -4.05 -8.23 -10.65
C ASP A 17 -3.20 -7.05 -10.18
N GLU A 18 -3.66 -5.82 -10.37
CA GLU A 18 -2.97 -4.63 -9.87
C GLU A 18 -2.99 -4.58 -8.33
N ILE A 19 -4.15 -4.83 -7.71
CA ILE A 19 -4.26 -4.93 -6.24
C ILE A 19 -3.30 -5.99 -5.69
N LYS A 20 -3.26 -7.18 -6.31
CA LYS A 20 -2.33 -8.24 -5.92
C LYS A 20 -0.87 -7.80 -6.08
N ARG A 21 -0.53 -7.13 -7.18
CA ARG A 21 0.83 -6.62 -7.43
C ARG A 21 1.26 -5.61 -6.38
N VAL A 22 0.38 -4.68 -6.01
CA VAL A 22 0.67 -3.67 -4.97
C VAL A 22 0.86 -4.35 -3.61
N ILE A 23 -0.08 -5.19 -3.17
CA ILE A 23 -0.03 -5.83 -1.84
C ILE A 23 1.16 -6.80 -1.70
N ASN A 24 1.51 -7.50 -2.78
CA ASN A 24 2.65 -8.42 -2.80
C ASN A 24 3.97 -7.72 -3.21
N GLY A 25 3.94 -6.43 -3.49
CA GLY A 25 5.11 -5.65 -3.86
C GLY A 25 6.07 -5.54 -2.69
N LYS A 26 7.36 -5.80 -2.93
CA LYS A 26 8.41 -5.73 -1.91
C LYS A 26 8.42 -4.39 -1.19
N GLU A 27 8.22 -3.31 -1.92
CA GLU A 27 8.20 -1.96 -1.37
C GLU A 27 7.07 -1.76 -0.36
N TYR A 28 5.83 -2.10 -0.71
CA TYR A 28 4.69 -2.02 0.20
C TYR A 28 4.90 -2.90 1.46
N ILE A 29 5.41 -4.12 1.27
CA ILE A 29 5.71 -5.04 2.38
C ILE A 29 6.76 -4.44 3.32
N ASN A 30 7.87 -3.93 2.76
CA ASN A 30 8.96 -3.31 3.51
C ASN A 30 8.47 -2.09 4.30
N ILE A 31 7.77 -1.15 3.64
CA ILE A 31 7.25 0.07 4.28
C ILE A 31 6.32 -0.29 5.42
N ARG A 32 5.37 -1.22 5.19
CA ARG A 32 4.45 -1.69 6.25
C ARG A 32 5.21 -2.28 7.44
N GLN A 33 6.25 -3.07 7.19
CA GLN A 33 7.10 -3.63 8.24
C GLN A 33 7.87 -2.54 8.99
N TYR A 34 8.42 -1.54 8.30
CA TYR A 34 9.13 -0.43 8.93
C TYR A 34 8.21 0.42 9.78
N VAL A 35 7.00 0.75 9.31
CA VAL A 35 5.97 1.41 10.13
C VAL A 35 5.69 0.59 11.40
N GLN A 36 5.51 -0.72 11.28
CA GLN A 36 5.21 -1.58 12.43
C GLN A 36 6.34 -1.57 13.48
N VAL A 37 7.60 -1.71 13.02
CA VAL A 37 8.77 -1.75 13.91
C VAL A 37 9.06 -0.38 14.52
N LEU A 38 8.81 0.71 13.77
CA LEU A 38 9.01 2.07 14.25
C LEU A 38 7.85 2.57 15.12
N LYS A 39 6.62 2.03 15.03
CA LYS A 39 5.50 2.44 15.90
C LYS A 39 5.72 2.08 17.37
N ASP A 40 6.32 0.92 17.61
CA ASP A 40 6.76 0.56 18.95
C ASP A 40 8.07 1.30 19.24
N LEU A 41 8.06 2.59 19.57
CA LEU A 41 9.30 3.33 19.84
C LEU A 41 9.94 2.98 21.20
N SER A 42 9.36 2.05 21.97
CA SER A 42 9.84 1.75 23.31
C SER A 42 11.22 1.05 23.33
N GLY A 43 12.09 1.47 24.26
CA GLY A 43 13.40 0.86 24.50
C GLY A 43 14.58 1.46 23.72
N ASN A 44 15.76 0.83 23.85
CA ASN A 44 17.04 1.35 23.33
C ASN A 44 17.59 0.54 22.14
N ALA A 45 16.76 -0.28 21.50
CA ALA A 45 17.18 -1.12 20.39
C ALA A 45 17.66 -0.29 19.18
N ILE A 46 18.62 -0.85 18.44
CA ILE A 46 19.01 -0.33 17.13
C ILE A 46 18.18 -1.07 16.09
N LEU A 47 17.47 -0.30 15.28
CA LEU A 47 16.71 -0.76 14.13
C LEU A 47 17.55 -0.64 12.87
N GLN A 48 17.36 -1.55 11.93
CA GLN A 48 17.89 -1.43 10.59
C GLN A 48 16.71 -1.34 9.61
N VAL A 49 16.58 -0.19 8.96
CA VAL A 49 15.49 0.12 8.01
C VAL A 49 16.10 0.74 6.75
N GLU A 50 15.35 0.79 5.65
CA GLU A 50 15.78 1.57 4.48
C GLU A 50 15.75 3.07 4.80
N ASN A 51 16.30 3.92 3.94
CA ASN A 51 16.12 5.36 4.05
C ASN A 51 14.84 5.74 3.29
N PRO A 52 13.84 6.39 3.91
CA PRO A 52 12.63 6.82 3.22
C PRO A 52 12.91 7.89 2.15
N ASP A 53 14.06 8.58 2.17
CA ASP A 53 14.46 9.50 1.09
C ASP A 53 15.27 8.81 -0.03
N ASP A 54 15.73 7.58 0.20
CA ASP A 54 16.59 6.81 -0.71
C ASP A 54 16.35 5.30 -0.49
N MET A 55 15.20 4.83 -0.98
CA MET A 55 14.75 3.45 -0.80
C MET A 55 15.76 2.49 -1.45
N GLY A 56 16.22 1.50 -0.68
CA GLY A 56 17.31 0.58 -1.05
C GLY A 56 18.63 0.84 -0.30
N LYS A 57 18.80 2.02 0.32
CA LYS A 57 19.90 2.28 1.25
C LYS A 57 19.51 1.94 2.68
N MET A 58 20.14 0.94 3.27
CA MET A 58 19.92 0.58 4.67
C MET A 58 20.60 1.59 5.61
N VAL A 59 19.90 1.98 6.68
CA VAL A 59 20.42 2.81 7.78
C VAL A 59 20.16 2.14 9.13
N ARG A 60 20.96 2.51 10.13
CA ARG A 60 20.79 2.05 11.52
C ARG A 60 20.33 3.21 12.38
N LEU A 61 19.20 3.05 13.06
CA LEU A 61 18.57 4.09 13.87
C LEU A 61 18.32 3.56 15.27
N ARG A 62 18.53 4.38 16.30
CA ARG A 62 18.08 4.04 17.65
C ARG A 62 16.57 4.26 17.71
N LYS A 63 15.80 3.29 18.24
CA LYS A 63 14.33 3.31 18.30
C LYS A 63 13.75 4.64 18.81
N ASN A 64 14.34 5.19 19.86
CA ASN A 64 13.89 6.43 20.52
C ASN A 64 14.52 7.72 19.95
N SER A 65 15.26 7.66 18.85
CA SER A 65 15.86 8.87 18.28
C SER A 65 14.81 9.74 17.59
N GLU A 66 15.07 11.04 17.53
CA GLU A 66 14.28 11.97 16.71
C GLU A 66 14.28 11.57 15.23
N GLU A 67 15.35 10.92 14.78
CA GLU A 67 15.46 10.43 13.41
C GLU A 67 14.51 9.24 13.15
N ALA A 68 14.39 8.31 14.09
CA ALA A 68 13.40 7.23 14.00
C ALA A 68 11.96 7.77 13.95
N LYS A 69 11.64 8.82 14.72
CA LYS A 69 10.34 9.51 14.65
C LYS A 69 10.11 10.15 13.29
N LYS A 70 11.11 10.85 12.74
CA LYS A 70 11.03 11.44 11.39
C LYS A 70 10.81 10.38 10.31
N TYR A 71 11.52 9.26 10.41
CA TYR A 71 11.38 8.15 9.47
C TYR A 71 9.99 7.52 9.56
N LEU A 72 9.46 7.34 10.78
CA LEU A 72 8.10 6.83 10.98
C LEU A 72 7.08 7.69 10.24
N VAL A 73 7.12 9.02 10.41
CA VAL A 73 6.20 9.94 9.73
C VAL A 73 6.26 9.80 8.21
N LYS A 74 7.47 9.69 7.65
CA LYS A 74 7.65 9.50 6.19
C LYS A 74 7.09 8.17 5.72
N TYR A 75 7.37 7.09 6.44
CA TYR A 75 6.83 5.77 6.10
C TYR A 75 5.32 5.68 6.24
N GLU A 76 4.73 6.36 7.22
CA GLU A 76 3.27 6.46 7.35
C GLU A 76 2.65 7.22 6.18
N ALA A 77 3.30 8.30 5.72
CA ALA A 77 2.85 9.02 4.53
C ALA A 77 2.89 8.13 3.27
N MET A 78 4.00 7.42 3.04
CA MET A 78 4.13 6.47 1.93
C MET A 78 3.11 5.34 2.02
N LEU A 79 2.89 4.77 3.22
CA LEU A 79 1.89 3.72 3.42
C LEU A 79 0.48 4.24 3.11
N ASN A 80 0.18 5.48 3.48
CA ASN A 80 -1.09 6.12 3.17
C ASN A 80 -1.28 6.34 1.66
N GLU A 81 -0.23 6.62 0.90
CA GLU A 81 -0.31 6.69 -0.58
C GLU A 81 -0.72 5.33 -1.18
N PHE A 82 -0.13 4.24 -0.69
CA PHE A 82 -0.55 2.89 -1.09
C PHE A 82 -2.00 2.58 -0.68
N ASP A 83 -2.40 2.96 0.53
CA ASP A 83 -3.77 2.74 1.01
C ASP A 83 -4.79 3.50 0.15
N VAL A 84 -4.49 4.74 -0.25
CA VAL A 84 -5.31 5.53 -1.19
C VAL A 84 -5.36 4.87 -2.57
N GLN A 85 -4.23 4.40 -3.11
CA GLN A 85 -4.20 3.67 -4.37
C GLN A 85 -5.08 2.42 -4.32
N LEU A 86 -4.92 1.60 -3.28
CA LEU A 86 -5.69 0.38 -3.07
C LEU A 86 -7.19 0.66 -2.89
N LEU A 87 -7.55 1.73 -2.18
CA LEU A 87 -8.93 2.16 -2.00
C LEU A 87 -9.56 2.54 -3.35
N ASN A 88 -8.85 3.32 -4.17
CA ASN A 88 -9.33 3.73 -5.50
C ASN A 88 -9.55 2.53 -6.43
N LEU A 89 -8.61 1.58 -6.44
CA LEU A 89 -8.73 0.34 -7.21
C LEU A 89 -9.94 -0.49 -6.76
N ARG A 90 -10.12 -0.66 -5.44
CA ARG A 90 -11.27 -1.38 -4.88
C ARG A 90 -12.59 -0.71 -5.22
N LYS A 91 -12.65 0.62 -5.12
CA LYS A 91 -13.84 1.40 -5.49
C LYS A 91 -14.17 1.23 -6.97
N ARG A 92 -13.18 1.37 -7.85
CA ARG A 92 -13.39 1.19 -9.30
C ARG A 92 -13.89 -0.23 -9.63
N LYS A 93 -13.34 -1.25 -8.97
CA LYS A 93 -13.83 -2.63 -9.10
C LYS A 93 -15.28 -2.77 -8.64
N GLN A 94 -15.64 -2.14 -7.52
CA GLN A 94 -17.00 -2.16 -7.01
C GLN A 94 -17.97 -1.50 -7.99
N ASP A 95 -17.63 -0.32 -8.51
CA ASP A 95 -18.44 0.41 -9.50
C ASP A 95 -18.69 -0.45 -10.76
N LEU A 96 -17.65 -1.08 -11.30
CA LEU A 96 -17.76 -1.99 -12.45
C LEU A 96 -18.65 -3.21 -12.16
N ASN A 97 -18.55 -3.78 -10.96
CA ASN A 97 -19.44 -4.88 -10.56
C ASN A 97 -20.90 -4.41 -10.44
N SER A 98 -21.14 -3.23 -9.88
CA SER A 98 -22.47 -2.63 -9.82
C SER A 98 -23.03 -2.32 -11.21
N GLU A 99 -22.22 -1.87 -12.17
CA GLU A 99 -22.65 -1.68 -13.56
C GLU A 99 -23.02 -3.01 -14.26
N LEU A 100 -22.27 -4.07 -13.98
CA LEU A 100 -22.46 -5.38 -14.61
C LEU A 100 -23.60 -6.20 -14.02
N PHE A 101 -23.82 -6.08 -12.71
CA PHE A 101 -24.70 -6.97 -11.95
C PHE A 101 -25.77 -6.21 -11.15
N GLY A 102 -25.70 -4.88 -11.07
CA GLY A 102 -26.55 -4.03 -10.21
C GLY A 102 -27.89 -3.60 -10.79
N LYS A 103 -28.43 -4.26 -11.82
CA LYS A 103 -29.86 -4.16 -12.19
C LYS A 103 -30.50 -5.54 -12.38
N ARG A 104 -31.08 -6.04 -11.30
CA ARG A 104 -32.32 -6.83 -11.29
C ARG A 104 -33.22 -6.24 -10.21
N ASN A 105 -34.04 -5.28 -10.62
CA ASN A 105 -35.39 -5.01 -10.13
C ASN A 105 -36.16 -4.38 -11.29
#